data_AF-A0A7L8RV84-F1
#
_entry.id   AF-A0A7L8RV84-F1
#
_cell.length_a   1.000
_cell.length_b   1.000
_cell.length_c   1.000
_cell.angle_alpha   90.00
_cell.angle_beta   90.00
_cell.angle_gamma   90.00
#
_symmetry.space_group_name_H-M   'P 1'
#
loop_
_entity.id
_entity.type
_entity.pdbx_description
1 polymer ?
#
loop_
_entity_poly.entity_id
_entity_poly.type
_entity_poly.pdbx_seq_one_letter_code
_entity_poly.pdbx_strand_id
1 'polypeptide(L)' 'MAEKPKDVRAGDTLTIEVEVVDTWEDGRITFQLAGYPVPITISAECPDIVSIDPTSPSRQKGRKR' A
#
# COMPACT_ATOMS: atom_id res chain seq x y z
N MET A 1 10.41 1.30 19.09
CA MET A 1 11.22 1.99 18.06
C MET A 1 11.57 0.94 17.01
N ALA A 2 11.14 1.11 15.75
CA ALA A 2 11.53 0.19 14.68
C ALA A 2 13.02 0.41 14.39
N GLU A 3 13.83 -0.66 14.47
CA GLU A 3 15.23 -0.63 14.05
C GLU A 3 15.31 -0.15 12.61
N LYS A 4 16.20 0.80 12.31
CA LYS A 4 16.51 1.17 10.93
C LYS A 4 16.95 -0.12 10.20
N PRO A 5 16.31 -0.52 9.09
CA PRO A 5 16.83 -1.61 8.27
C PRO A 5 18.25 -1.22 7.84
N LYS A 6 19.23 -2.04 8.22
CA LYS A 6 20.66 -1.67 8.23
C LYS A 6 21.26 -1.39 6.85
N ASP A 7 20.52 -1.55 5.76
CA ASP A 7 21.08 -1.52 4.40
C ASP A 7 20.25 -0.75 3.35
N VAL A 8 19.21 0.02 3.72
CA VAL A 8 18.46 0.82 2.72
C VAL A 8 19.21 2.10 2.38
N ARG A 9 19.54 2.29 1.10
CA ARG A 9 20.21 3.49 0.56
C ARG A 9 19.27 4.29 -0.32
N ALA A 10 19.58 5.58 -0.49
CA ALA A 10 18.88 6.41 -1.46
C ALA A 10 19.13 5.87 -2.88
N GLY A 11 18.06 5.60 -3.62
CA GLY A 11 18.10 5.01 -4.96
C GLY A 11 17.77 3.51 -5.00
N ASP A 12 17.65 2.85 -3.85
CA ASP A 12 17.19 1.45 -3.81
C ASP A 12 15.68 1.36 -4.10
N THR A 13 15.28 0.33 -4.84
CA THR A 13 13.87 0.02 -5.10
C THR A 13 13.30 -0.83 -3.98
N LEU A 14 12.09 -0.48 -3.53
CA LEU A 14 11.38 -1.17 -2.46
C LEU A 14 10.01 -1.64 -3.00
N THR A 15 9.63 -2.88 -2.69
CA THR A 15 8.26 -3.37 -2.93
C THR A 15 7.52 -3.43 -1.59
N ILE A 16 6.34 -2.83 -1.52
CA ILE A 16 5.51 -2.79 -0.32
C ILE A 16 4.18 -3.49 -0.59
N GLU A 17 3.80 -4.40 0.31
CA GLU A 17 2.45 -4.96 0.33
C GLU A 17 1.53 -4.01 1.09
N VAL A 18 0.48 -3.54 0.43
CA VAL A 18 -0.52 -2.63 1.01
C VAL A 18 -1.92 -3.15 0.72
N GLU A 19 -2.85 -2.86 1.63
CA GLU A 19 -4.27 -3.14 1.43
C GLU A 19 -4.96 -1.89 0.87
N VAL A 20 -5.64 -2.05 -0.27
CA VAL A 20 -6.49 -1.02 -0.85
C VAL A 20 -7.74 -0.89 0.03
N VAL A 21 -7.98 0.31 0.53
CA VAL A 21 -9.11 0.64 1.41
C VAL A 21 -10.27 1.30 0.67
N ASP A 22 -10.00 1.91 -0.49
CA ASP A 22 -11.03 2.53 -1.34
C ASP A 22 -10.63 2.56 -2.82
N THR A 23 -11.62 2.59 -3.71
CA THR A 23 -11.45 2.67 -5.16
C THR A 23 -12.41 3.70 -5.74
N TRP A 24 -11.90 4.56 -6.60
CA TRP A 24 -12.63 5.71 -7.14
C TRP A 24 -13.06 5.44 -8.59
N GLU A 25 -14.17 6.06 -9.02
CA GLU A 25 -14.69 5.90 -10.39
C GLU A 25 -13.72 6.40 -11.47
N ASP A 26 -12.81 7.30 -11.12
CA ASP A 26 -11.79 7.84 -12.01
C ASP A 26 -10.49 7.02 -12.06
N GLY A 27 -10.51 5.78 -11.53
CA GLY A 27 -9.37 4.86 -11.56
C GLY A 27 -8.31 5.10 -10.49
N ARG A 28 -8.58 5.99 -9.52
CA ARG A 28 -7.73 6.13 -8.34
C ARG A 28 -8.00 5.03 -7.32
N ILE A 29 -6.99 4.72 -6.53
CA ILE A 29 -7.05 3.80 -5.40
C ILE A 29 -6.49 4.49 -4.16
N THR A 30 -7.06 4.17 -3.01
CA THR A 30 -6.59 4.62 -1.71
C THR A 30 -6.11 3.42 -0.90
N PHE A 31 -4.94 3.52 -0.29
CA PHE A 31 -4.40 2.49 0.61
C PHE A 31 -3.80 3.13 1.86
N GLN A 32 -3.67 2.34 2.93
CA GLN A 32 -3.05 2.79 4.18
C GLN A 32 -1.66 2.16 4.33
N LEU A 33 -0.63 3.00 4.43
CA LEU A 33 0.71 2.52 4.81
C LEU A 33 0.88 2.56 6.34
N ALA A 34 1.41 1.48 6.91
CA ALA A 34 1.75 1.46 8.33
C ALA A 34 2.81 2.53 8.64
N GLY A 35 2.59 3.31 9.70
CA GLY A 35 3.47 4.42 10.09
C GLY A 35 3.21 5.74 9.37
N TYR A 36 2.30 5.78 8.40
CA TYR A 36 1.84 7.03 7.78
C TYR A 36 0.57 7.53 8.48
N PRO A 37 0.48 8.83 8.80
CA PRO A 37 -0.64 9.37 9.58
C PRO A 37 -1.95 9.46 8.79
N VAL A 38 -1.87 9.43 7.45
CA VAL A 38 -3.01 9.60 6.55
C VAL A 38 -2.99 8.55 5.43
N PRO A 39 -4.15 8.15 4.89
CA PRO A 39 -4.23 7.31 3.71
C PRO A 39 -3.58 7.99 2.50
N ILE A 40 -3.09 7.17 1.58
CA ILE A 40 -2.45 7.63 0.34
C ILE A 40 -3.36 7.26 -0.83
N THR A 41 -3.62 8.23 -1.70
CA THR A 41 -4.41 8.02 -2.92
C THR A 41 -3.53 8.21 -4.15
N ILE A 42 -3.50 7.22 -5.04
CA ILE A 42 -2.74 7.25 -6.30
C ILE A 42 -3.61 6.75 -7.46
N SER A 43 -3.20 7.02 -8.69
CA SER A 43 -3.82 6.37 -9.87
C SER A 43 -3.42 4.90 -9.91
N ALA A 44 -4.37 4.00 -10.20
CA ALA A 44 -4.08 2.58 -10.45
C ALA A 44 -3.20 2.36 -11.70
N GLU A 45 -3.13 3.35 -12.59
CA GLU A 45 -2.28 3.36 -13.79
C GLU A 45 -0.88 3.91 -13.54
N CYS A 46 -0.52 4.17 -12.27
CA CYS A 46 0.81 4.67 -11.93
C CYS A 46 1.88 3.63 -12.36
N PRO A 47 2.92 4.03 -13.12
CA PRO A 47 3.94 3.11 -13.62
C PRO A 47 4.77 2.47 -12.50
N ASP A 48 4.75 3.03 -11.30
CA ASP A 48 5.44 2.50 -10.12
C ASP A 48 4.68 1.34 -9.45
N ILE A 49 3.43 1.06 -9.87
CA ILE A 49 2.66 -0.08 -9.37
C ILE A 49 3.09 -1.34 -10.14
N VAL A 50 3.85 -2.19 -9.45
CA VAL A 50 4.37 -3.44 -10.03
C VAL A 50 3.29 -4.51 -10.19
N SER A 51 2.38 -4.63 -9.23
CA SER A 51 1.29 -5.60 -9.28
C SER A 51 0.09 -5.19 -8.42
N ILE A 52 -1.10 -5.57 -8.85
CA ILE A 52 -2.34 -5.52 -8.07
C ILE A 52 -2.95 -6.92 -8.12
N ASP A 53 -3.11 -7.55 -6.96
CA ASP A 53 -3.78 -8.85 -6.84
C ASP A 53 -5.19 -8.68 -6.27
N PRO A 54 -6.24 -8.72 -7.10
CA PRO A 54 -7.62 -8.56 -6.64
C PRO A 54 -8.17 -9.80 -5.91
N THR A 55 -7.46 -10.92 -5.94
CA THR A 55 -7.89 -12.19 -5.33
C THR A 55 -7.33 -12.40 -3.92
N SER A 56 -6.38 -11.57 -3.52
CA SER A 56 -5.77 -11.66 -2.20
C SER A 56 -6.81 -11.35 -1.11
N PRO A 57 -7.03 -12.26 -0.14
CA PRO A 57 -8.02 -12.04 0.90
C PRO A 57 -7.62 -10.83 1.75
N SER A 58 -8.52 -9.85 1.84
CA SER A 58 -8.42 -8.72 2.76
C SER A 58 -7.97 -9.20 4.16
N ARG A 59 -6.81 -8.71 4.62
CA ARG A 59 -6.32 -8.98 5.99
C ARG A 59 -7.26 -8.37 7.04
N GLN A 60 -8.16 -7.46 6.64
CA GLN A 60 -9.13 -6.81 7.51
C GLN A 60 -10.28 -7.71 8.00
N LYS A 61 -10.47 -8.93 7.47
CA LYS A 61 -11.57 -9.85 7.85
C LYS A 61 -11.48 -10.43 9.28
N GLY A 62 -10.59 -9.90 10.13
CA GLY A 62 -10.45 -10.27 11.54
C GLY A 62 -11.01 -9.26 12.56
N ARG A 63 -11.33 -8.02 12.18
CA ARG A 63 -11.86 -7.02 13.13
C ARG A 63 -13.39 -7.07 13.17
N LYS A 64 -13.94 -8.16 13.73
CA LYS A 64 -15.34 -8.22 14.15
C LYS A 64 -15.59 -7.07 15.14
N ARG A 65 -16.66 -6.32 14.87
CA ARG A 65 -17.30 -5.40 15.82
C ARG A 65 -17.79 -6.16 17.06
#